data_AF-A0A352LT55-F1
#
_entry.id   AF-A0A352LT55-F1
#
_cell.length_a   1.000
_cell.length_b   1.000
_cell.length_c   1.000
_cell.angle_alpha   90.00
_cell.angle_beta   90.00
_cell.angle_gamma   90.00
#
_symmetry.space_group_name_H-M   'P 1'
#
loop_
_entity.id
_entity.type
_entity.pdbx_description
1 polymer ?
#
loop_
_entity_poly.entity_id
_entity_poly.type
_entity_poly.pdbx_seq_one_letter_code
_entity_poly.pdbx_strand_id
1 'polypeptide(L)'
;MRNSYLFYDIETTGLNKCFDQVLQFAAIRTDLDLNELERYEIFIKLNPDTIPSPTAVLVHQLSLEKIQHGINEYEAMCEIHRLFNTPGTITVGYNSLGFDDEFLRFSFYRNLLTPYTHQFANNCGRMDIYPMTVMYYLFKTNAVIWPKISDAISLKLEHLSAHNELADGDAHEAMHDVEATLKLARLLKKEQLMWEYLCGCFDKKVDLARTNKLSFIDGNYQQALLVDSGLGAARFYQCQVVGLGTHHHYKNQSLW
;
A
#
# COMPACT_ATOMS: atom_id res chain seq x y z
N MET A 1 10.04 7.53 21.36
CA MET A 1 10.41 7.23 19.95
C MET A 1 9.47 8.05 19.07
N ARG A 2 9.99 8.64 17.99
CA ARG A 2 9.17 9.41 17.03
C ARG A 2 8.57 8.42 16.03
N ASN A 3 7.31 8.63 15.65
CA ASN A 3 6.70 7.84 14.58
C ASN A 3 7.45 8.12 13.26
N SER A 4 7.50 7.12 12.38
CA SER A 4 8.12 7.22 11.05
C SER A 4 7.24 6.54 10.02
N TYR A 5 7.37 6.93 8.75
CA TYR A 5 6.83 6.15 7.65
C TYR A 5 7.91 5.23 7.10
N LEU A 6 7.52 4.03 6.69
CA LEU A 6 8.36 3.15 5.88
C LEU A 6 7.62 2.90 4.56
N PHE A 7 7.95 3.69 3.55
CA PHE A 7 7.47 3.48 2.19
C PHE A 7 8.13 2.24 1.62
N TYR A 8 7.38 1.34 1.00
CA TYR A 8 7.90 0.09 0.49
C TYR A 8 7.12 -0.43 -0.72
N ASP A 9 7.79 -1.30 -1.47
CA ASP A 9 7.25 -2.04 -2.61
C ASP A 9 8.00 -3.37 -2.76
N ILE A 10 7.35 -4.38 -3.35
CA ILE A 10 7.97 -5.69 -3.61
C ILE A 10 7.77 -6.15 -5.06
N GLU A 11 8.82 -6.80 -5.59
CA GLU A 11 8.71 -7.57 -6.83
C GLU A 11 8.62 -9.06 -6.52
N THR A 12 7.79 -9.78 -7.26
CA THR A 12 7.44 -11.17 -6.94
C THR A 12 7.53 -12.09 -8.14
N THR A 13 7.56 -13.40 -7.89
CA THR A 13 7.55 -14.41 -8.95
C THR A 13 6.19 -14.55 -9.65
N GLY A 14 5.13 -13.95 -9.13
CA GLY A 14 3.77 -14.12 -9.61
C GLY A 14 2.74 -13.43 -8.71
N LEU A 15 1.45 -13.70 -8.93
CA LEU A 15 0.37 -12.99 -8.23
C LEU A 15 -0.18 -13.74 -7.01
N ASN A 16 0.23 -14.98 -6.78
CA ASN A 16 -0.27 -15.82 -5.71
C ASN A 16 0.49 -15.58 -4.41
N LYS A 17 -0.07 -14.73 -3.54
CA LYS A 17 0.50 -14.36 -2.25
C LYS A 17 0.96 -15.52 -1.36
N CYS A 18 0.33 -16.70 -1.49
CA CYS A 18 0.59 -17.87 -0.64
C CYS A 18 1.68 -18.80 -1.20
N PHE A 19 1.90 -18.79 -2.52
CA PHE A 19 2.82 -19.74 -3.18
C PHE A 19 3.98 -19.06 -3.89
N ASP A 20 3.75 -17.87 -4.45
CA ASP A 20 4.81 -17.08 -5.07
C ASP A 20 5.77 -16.49 -4.02
N GLN A 21 6.94 -16.11 -4.50
CA GLN A 21 8.08 -15.66 -3.73
C GLN A 21 8.36 -14.18 -3.99
N VAL A 22 8.81 -13.46 -2.95
CA VAL A 22 9.36 -12.11 -3.10
C VAL A 22 10.80 -12.20 -3.60
N LEU A 23 11.14 -11.44 -4.64
CA LEU A 23 12.46 -11.41 -5.28
C LEU A 23 13.22 -10.10 -5.05
N GLN A 24 12.50 -9.00 -4.87
CA GLN A 24 13.08 -7.71 -4.51
C GLN A 24 12.18 -7.05 -3.48
N PHE A 25 12.79 -6.42 -2.50
CA PHE A 25 12.13 -5.53 -1.56
C PHE A 25 12.89 -4.20 -1.59
N ALA A 26 12.15 -3.11 -1.78
CA ALA A 26 12.69 -1.76 -1.67
C ALA A 26 11.93 -1.00 -0.59
N ALA A 27 12.63 -0.13 0.13
CA ALA A 27 12.00 0.76 1.09
C ALA A 27 12.76 2.06 1.34
N ILE A 28 12.00 3.10 1.66
CA ILE A 28 12.50 4.40 2.14
C ILE A 28 11.82 4.72 3.47
N ARG A 29 12.61 4.89 4.52
CA ARG A 29 12.14 5.39 5.80
C ARG A 29 12.15 6.92 5.80
N THR A 30 11.07 7.51 6.28
CA THR A 30 10.96 8.97 6.42
C THR A 30 10.50 9.36 7.81
N ASP A 31 10.75 10.61 8.19
CA ASP A 31 9.99 11.24 9.27
C ASP A 31 8.53 11.49 8.85
N LEU A 32 7.72 12.04 9.76
CA LEU A 32 6.31 12.35 9.46
C LEU A 32 6.15 13.49 8.46
N ASP A 33 7.19 14.30 8.23
CA ASP A 33 7.23 15.38 7.24
C ASP A 33 7.67 14.89 5.86
N LEU A 34 7.81 13.57 5.70
CA LEU A 34 8.20 12.90 4.46
C LEU A 34 9.63 13.23 4.03
N ASN A 35 10.50 13.64 4.98
CA ASN A 35 11.93 13.76 4.74
C ASN A 35 12.58 12.38 4.85
N GLU A 36 13.34 11.99 3.82
CA GLU A 36 14.05 10.71 3.79
C GLU A 36 15.10 10.64 4.91
N LEU A 37 15.12 9.52 5.62
CA LEU A 37 16.07 9.23 6.70
C LEU A 37 17.02 8.10 6.30
N GLU A 38 16.47 7.02 5.76
CA GLU A 38 17.19 5.79 5.43
C GLU A 38 16.55 5.12 4.21
N ARG A 39 17.34 4.36 3.46
CA ARG A 39 16.91 3.62 2.27
C ARG A 39 17.44 2.19 2.32
N TYR A 40 16.62 1.26 1.85
CA TYR A 40 16.90 -0.18 1.86
C TYR A 40 16.52 -0.80 0.53
N GLU A 41 17.40 -1.66 0.04
CA GLU A 41 17.13 -2.49 -1.13
C GLU A 41 17.67 -3.89 -0.86
N ILE A 42 16.81 -4.89 -0.96
CA ILE A 42 17.11 -6.27 -0.64
C ILE A 42 16.72 -7.13 -1.84
N PHE A 43 17.70 -7.76 -2.45
CA PHE A 43 17.49 -8.78 -3.48
C PHE A 43 17.47 -10.16 -2.84
N ILE A 44 16.45 -10.94 -3.17
CA ILE A 44 16.20 -12.26 -2.61
C ILE A 44 16.49 -13.29 -3.68
N LYS A 45 17.32 -14.27 -3.32
CA LYS A 45 17.65 -15.37 -4.19
C LYS A 45 16.42 -16.20 -4.51
N LEU A 46 16.18 -16.47 -5.78
CA LEU A 46 15.11 -17.37 -6.22
C LEU A 46 15.31 -18.76 -5.60
N ASN A 47 14.28 -19.27 -4.94
CA ASN A 47 14.31 -20.60 -4.36
C ASN A 47 14.40 -21.66 -5.47
N PRO A 48 15.14 -22.76 -5.25
CA PRO A 48 15.40 -23.77 -6.28
C PRO A 48 14.14 -24.52 -6.74
N ASP A 49 13.06 -24.46 -5.96
CA ASP A 49 11.75 -25.08 -6.22
C ASP A 49 10.70 -24.09 -6.74
N THR A 50 11.03 -22.81 -6.87
CA THR A 50 10.13 -21.77 -7.40
C THR A 50 10.33 -21.57 -8.89
N ILE A 51 9.23 -21.59 -9.66
CA ILE A 51 9.23 -21.26 -11.09
C ILE A 51 8.52 -19.92 -11.28
N PRO A 52 9.23 -18.84 -11.67
CA PRO A 52 8.59 -17.55 -11.91
C PRO A 52 7.59 -17.58 -13.06
N SER A 53 6.49 -16.88 -12.89
CA SER A 53 5.55 -16.58 -13.96
C SER A 53 6.28 -15.78 -15.06
N PRO A 54 6.20 -16.21 -16.34
CA PRO A 54 6.79 -15.46 -17.44
C PRO A 54 6.29 -14.01 -17.50
N THR A 55 5.02 -13.78 -17.19
CA THR A 55 4.44 -12.43 -17.16
C THR A 55 5.05 -11.57 -16.07
N ALA A 56 5.29 -12.12 -14.88
CA ALA A 56 5.90 -11.38 -13.78
C ALA A 56 7.34 -10.98 -14.12
N VAL A 57 8.13 -11.90 -14.70
CA VAL A 57 9.50 -11.61 -15.16
C VAL A 57 9.53 -10.49 -16.21
N LEU A 58 8.56 -10.46 -17.13
CA LEU A 58 8.46 -9.41 -18.14
C LEU A 58 8.04 -8.06 -17.55
N VAL A 59 7.12 -8.05 -16.59
CA VAL A 59 6.64 -6.82 -15.94
C VAL A 59 7.74 -6.22 -15.07
N HIS A 60 8.32 -7.00 -14.17
CA HIS A 60 9.27 -6.54 -13.17
C HIS A 60 10.70 -6.38 -13.72
N GLN A 61 10.93 -6.80 -14.97
CA GLN A 61 12.23 -6.76 -15.66
C GLN A 61 13.41 -7.25 -14.79
N LEU A 62 13.14 -8.24 -13.93
CA LEU A 62 14.09 -8.69 -12.91
C LEU A 62 15.34 -9.30 -13.56
N SER A 63 16.50 -8.74 -13.24
CA SER A 63 17.77 -9.28 -13.69
C SER A 63 18.00 -10.69 -13.14
N LEU A 64 18.29 -11.64 -14.03
CA LEU A 64 18.68 -13.00 -13.66
C LEU A 64 19.89 -13.01 -12.70
N GLU A 65 20.82 -12.06 -12.86
CA GLU A 65 21.96 -11.92 -11.97
C GLU A 65 21.52 -11.55 -10.55
N LYS A 66 20.65 -10.54 -10.41
CA LYS A 66 20.12 -10.08 -9.10
C LYS A 66 19.39 -11.21 -8.37
N ILE A 67 18.53 -11.96 -9.06
CA ILE A 67 17.75 -13.05 -8.44
C ILE A 67 18.58 -14.32 -8.17
N GLN A 68 19.77 -14.46 -8.76
CA GLN A 68 20.68 -15.58 -8.47
C GLN A 68 21.64 -15.29 -7.32
N HIS A 69 22.02 -14.02 -7.15
CA HIS A 69 23.05 -13.57 -6.19
C HIS A 69 22.47 -12.80 -4.99
N GLY A 70 21.15 -12.65 -4.90
CA GLY A 70 20.48 -12.16 -3.70
C GLY A 70 20.78 -13.01 -2.46
N ILE A 71 20.39 -12.51 -1.29
CA ILE A 71 20.47 -13.27 -0.03
C ILE A 71 19.34 -14.30 0.04
N ASN A 72 19.44 -15.30 0.90
CA ASN A 72 18.39 -16.31 1.00
C ASN A 72 17.09 -15.72 1.60
N GLU A 73 15.96 -16.35 1.28
CA GLU A 73 14.63 -15.85 1.68
C GLU A 73 14.50 -15.67 3.20
N TYR A 74 15.03 -16.60 3.99
CA TYR A 74 14.94 -16.52 5.45
C TYR A 74 15.68 -15.31 6.00
N GLU A 75 16.91 -15.07 5.55
CA GLU A 75 17.70 -13.89 5.93
C GLU A 75 16.99 -12.60 5.52
N ALA A 76 16.50 -12.52 4.29
CA ALA A 76 15.75 -11.36 3.80
C ALA A 76 14.49 -11.10 4.63
N MET A 77 13.69 -12.14 4.90
CA MET A 77 12.47 -11.99 5.68
C MET A 77 12.76 -11.59 7.13
N CYS A 78 13.86 -12.06 7.74
CA CYS A 78 14.30 -11.58 9.04
C CYS A 78 14.61 -10.09 9.03
N GLU A 79 15.32 -9.61 8.00
CA GLU A 79 15.67 -8.20 7.87
C GLU A 79 14.43 -7.32 7.63
N ILE A 80 13.59 -7.67 6.65
CA ILE A 80 12.35 -6.95 6.32
C ILE A 80 11.43 -6.93 7.55
N HIS A 81 11.28 -8.05 8.25
CA HIS A 81 10.47 -8.12 9.47
C HIS A 81 10.99 -7.16 10.54
N ARG A 82 12.31 -7.08 10.75
CA ARG A 82 12.91 -6.12 11.69
C ARG A 82 12.64 -4.67 11.28
N LEU A 83 12.75 -4.34 9.99
CA LEU A 83 12.46 -3.00 9.48
C LEU A 83 11.00 -2.60 9.73
N PHE A 84 10.07 -3.51 9.45
CA PHE A 84 8.62 -3.33 9.62
C PHE A 84 8.20 -3.24 11.09
N ASN A 85 8.84 -4.01 11.98
CA ASN A 85 8.53 -4.04 13.41
C ASN A 85 9.31 -3.01 14.24
N THR A 86 10.03 -2.09 13.60
CA THR A 86 10.65 -0.96 14.31
C THR A 86 9.56 -0.13 15.00
N PRO A 87 9.59 0.07 16.33
CA PRO A 87 8.49 0.71 17.05
C PRO A 87 8.08 2.07 16.49
N GLY A 88 6.77 2.31 16.38
CA GLY A 88 6.22 3.55 15.82
C GLY A 88 6.31 3.67 14.28
N THR A 89 6.60 2.57 13.57
CA THR A 89 6.61 2.56 12.09
C THR A 89 5.21 2.44 11.54
N ILE A 90 4.83 3.35 10.64
CA ILE A 90 3.67 3.21 9.78
C ILE A 90 4.17 2.76 8.41
N THR A 91 3.88 1.53 8.01
CA THR A 91 4.26 1.04 6.67
C THR A 91 3.31 1.63 5.64
N VAL A 92 3.86 2.04 4.49
CA VAL A 92 3.12 2.75 3.44
C VAL A 92 3.49 2.17 2.08
N GLY A 93 2.51 1.91 1.23
CA GLY A 93 2.76 1.55 -0.17
C GLY A 93 1.69 2.14 -1.08
N TYR A 94 1.69 1.71 -2.34
CA TYR A 94 0.68 2.07 -3.34
C TYR A 94 -0.11 0.84 -3.76
N ASN A 95 -1.36 0.75 -3.31
CA ASN A 95 -2.20 -0.44 -3.47
C ASN A 95 -1.62 -1.68 -2.76
N SER A 96 -0.87 -1.47 -1.68
CA SER A 96 -0.10 -2.51 -1.00
C SER A 96 -0.93 -3.36 -0.06
N LEU A 97 -2.02 -2.82 0.53
CA LEU A 97 -2.76 -3.52 1.60
C LEU A 97 -3.41 -4.83 1.14
N GLY A 98 -3.76 -4.92 -0.15
CA GLY A 98 -4.40 -6.09 -0.77
C GLY A 98 -3.43 -6.98 -1.56
N PHE A 99 -2.16 -6.59 -1.67
CA PHE A 99 -1.14 -7.32 -2.44
C PHE A 99 0.12 -7.54 -1.60
N ASP A 100 0.99 -6.56 -1.49
CA ASP A 100 2.30 -6.62 -0.82
C ASP A 100 2.19 -7.04 0.64
N ASP A 101 1.24 -6.45 1.37
CA ASP A 101 1.00 -6.71 2.79
C ASP A 101 0.58 -8.18 3.00
N GLU A 102 -0.18 -8.75 2.05
CA GLU A 102 -0.57 -10.17 2.07
C GLU A 102 0.61 -11.08 1.69
N PHE A 103 1.39 -10.72 0.68
CA PHE A 103 2.62 -11.42 0.31
C PHE A 103 3.60 -11.51 1.48
N LEU A 104 3.83 -10.39 2.17
CA LEU A 104 4.72 -10.35 3.33
C LEU A 104 4.18 -11.16 4.50
N ARG A 105 2.86 -11.17 4.76
CA ARG A 105 2.27 -12.05 5.79
C ARG A 105 2.58 -13.53 5.53
N PHE A 106 2.39 -14.01 4.30
CA PHE A 106 2.69 -15.40 3.94
C PHE A 106 4.20 -15.68 3.94
N SER A 107 5.01 -14.73 3.50
CA SER A 107 6.47 -14.87 3.49
C SER A 107 7.03 -14.91 4.92
N PHE A 108 6.55 -14.06 5.83
CA PHE A 108 6.85 -14.12 7.25
C PHE A 108 6.38 -15.44 7.86
N TYR A 109 5.15 -15.87 7.58
CA TYR A 109 4.60 -17.13 8.10
C TYR A 109 5.46 -18.34 7.72
N ARG A 110 5.80 -18.49 6.44
CA ARG A 110 6.62 -19.62 5.94
C ARG A 110 8.05 -19.60 6.49
N ASN A 111 8.54 -18.42 6.85
CA ASN A 111 9.85 -18.23 7.48
C ASN A 111 9.80 -18.19 9.03
N LEU A 112 8.71 -18.68 9.65
CA LEU A 112 8.53 -18.80 11.10
C LEU A 112 8.55 -17.45 11.86
N LEU A 113 8.20 -16.36 11.18
CA LEU A 113 8.09 -15.02 11.74
C LEU A 113 6.61 -14.65 11.97
N THR A 114 6.36 -13.76 12.93
CA THR A 114 4.99 -13.32 13.25
C THR A 114 4.39 -12.51 12.08
N PRO A 115 3.27 -12.95 11.47
CA PRO A 115 2.81 -12.33 10.22
C PRO A 115 2.21 -10.93 10.37
N TYR A 116 1.69 -10.58 11.55
CA TYR A 116 0.81 -9.42 11.72
C TYR A 116 1.36 -8.34 12.66
N THR A 117 2.44 -8.60 13.40
CA THR A 117 2.89 -7.73 14.50
C THR A 117 3.23 -6.31 14.03
N HIS A 118 3.78 -6.17 12.82
CA HIS A 118 4.11 -4.88 12.22
C HIS A 118 2.88 -3.98 11.95
N GLN A 119 1.66 -4.50 12.10
CA GLN A 119 0.43 -3.78 11.79
C GLN A 119 -0.24 -3.17 13.04
N PHE A 120 0.25 -3.48 14.24
CA PHE A 120 -0.38 -3.01 15.49
C PHE A 120 0.54 -3.00 16.71
N ALA A 121 1.52 -3.91 16.80
CA ALA A 121 2.36 -4.02 17.97
C ALA A 121 3.33 -2.84 18.05
N ASN A 122 3.73 -2.44 19.27
CA ASN A 122 4.72 -1.38 19.48
C ASN A 122 4.40 -0.05 18.76
N ASN A 123 3.10 0.30 18.68
CA ASN A 123 2.58 1.46 17.96
C ASN A 123 2.91 1.47 16.45
N CYS A 124 3.18 0.30 15.86
CA CYS A 124 3.21 0.20 14.40
C CYS A 124 1.81 0.25 13.80
N GLY A 125 1.74 0.63 12.53
CA GLY A 125 0.50 0.71 11.76
C GLY A 125 0.77 0.56 10.27
N ARG A 126 -0.28 0.67 9.44
CA ARG A 126 -0.19 0.55 7.99
C ARG A 126 -1.08 1.57 7.30
N MET A 127 -0.68 2.04 6.13
CA MET A 127 -1.36 3.05 5.32
C MET A 127 -1.19 2.75 3.83
N ASP A 128 -2.09 3.25 2.99
CA ASP A 128 -2.05 3.04 1.54
C ASP A 128 -2.35 4.34 0.79
N ILE A 129 -1.45 4.72 -0.12
CA ILE A 129 -1.59 5.94 -0.90
C ILE A 129 -2.64 5.80 -2.01
N TYR A 130 -2.94 4.59 -2.49
CA TYR A 130 -3.90 4.41 -3.59
C TYR A 130 -5.33 4.85 -3.24
N PRO A 131 -5.97 4.37 -2.16
CA PRO A 131 -7.31 4.86 -1.77
C PRO A 131 -7.30 6.35 -1.41
N MET A 132 -6.19 6.89 -0.87
CA MET A 132 -6.04 8.33 -0.69
C MET A 132 -6.07 9.06 -2.04
N THR A 133 -5.33 8.55 -3.02
CA THR A 133 -5.26 9.11 -4.39
C THR A 133 -6.65 9.16 -5.04
N VAL A 134 -7.48 8.12 -4.85
CA VAL A 134 -8.88 8.13 -5.30
C VAL A 134 -9.66 9.29 -4.68
N MET A 135 -9.53 9.50 -3.37
CA MET A 135 -10.18 10.64 -2.69
C MET A 135 -9.70 11.97 -3.25
N TYR A 136 -8.40 12.14 -3.48
CA TYR A 136 -7.84 13.35 -4.08
C TYR A 136 -8.36 13.60 -5.49
N TYR A 137 -8.46 12.56 -6.31
CA TYR A 137 -9.05 12.65 -7.64
C TYR A 137 -10.50 13.15 -7.58
N LEU A 138 -11.31 12.66 -6.63
CA LEU A 138 -12.72 13.02 -6.51
C LEU A 138 -12.95 14.44 -5.95
N PHE A 139 -12.13 14.87 -4.97
CA PHE A 139 -12.42 16.07 -4.18
C PHE A 139 -11.39 17.19 -4.31
N LYS A 140 -10.22 16.92 -4.90
CA LYS A 140 -9.10 17.86 -5.08
C LYS A 140 -8.45 17.69 -6.46
N THR A 141 -9.22 17.99 -7.49
CA THR A 141 -8.83 17.80 -8.89
C THR A 141 -7.56 18.58 -9.32
N ASN A 142 -7.12 19.57 -8.56
CA ASN A 142 -5.90 20.34 -8.83
C ASN A 142 -4.67 19.86 -8.03
N ALA A 143 -4.77 18.78 -7.24
CA ALA A 143 -3.68 18.32 -6.38
C ALA A 143 -2.47 17.80 -7.20
N VAL A 144 -2.75 17.15 -8.33
CA VAL A 144 -1.80 16.62 -9.30
C VAL A 144 -2.42 16.66 -10.71
N ILE A 145 -1.60 16.44 -11.74
CA ILE A 145 -2.05 16.22 -13.11
C ILE A 145 -2.59 14.79 -13.21
N TRP A 146 -3.89 14.66 -13.51
CA TRP A 146 -4.54 13.36 -13.66
C TRP A 146 -4.41 12.87 -15.11
N PRO A 147 -3.67 11.77 -15.37
CA PRO A 147 -3.42 11.31 -16.73
C PRO A 147 -4.68 10.69 -17.34
N LYS A 148 -4.96 11.04 -18.60
CA LYS A 148 -6.08 10.49 -19.37
C LYS A 148 -5.56 9.46 -20.36
N ILE A 149 -5.96 8.20 -20.20
CA ILE A 149 -5.58 7.06 -21.03
C ILE A 149 -6.84 6.50 -21.68
N SER A 150 -6.89 6.46 -23.01
CA SER A 150 -8.05 5.95 -23.78
C SER A 150 -9.39 6.52 -23.28
N ASP A 151 -9.43 7.84 -23.09
CA ASP A 151 -10.56 8.63 -22.58
C ASP A 151 -10.95 8.45 -21.10
N ALA A 152 -10.27 7.59 -20.34
CA ALA A 152 -10.47 7.43 -18.90
C ALA A 152 -9.30 8.00 -18.09
N ILE A 153 -9.58 8.48 -16.88
CA ILE A 153 -8.50 8.84 -15.94
C ILE A 153 -7.86 7.56 -15.43
N SER A 154 -6.52 7.51 -15.51
CA SER A 154 -5.74 6.42 -14.94
C SER A 154 -5.19 6.82 -13.58
N LEU A 155 -5.43 5.97 -12.59
CA LEU A 155 -4.82 6.06 -11.26
C LEU A 155 -3.73 5.00 -11.07
N LYS A 156 -3.10 4.51 -12.15
CA LYS A 156 -1.89 3.70 -12.02
C LYS A 156 -0.69 4.58 -11.70
N LEU A 157 0.19 4.10 -10.83
CA LEU A 157 1.39 4.84 -10.41
C LEU A 157 2.30 5.16 -11.60
N GLU A 158 2.50 4.22 -12.54
CA GLU A 158 3.27 4.42 -13.78
C GLU A 158 2.79 5.65 -14.58
N HIS A 159 1.48 5.79 -14.76
CA HIS A 159 0.89 6.89 -15.52
C HIS A 159 0.92 8.20 -14.74
N LEU A 160 0.65 8.16 -13.43
CA LEU A 160 0.76 9.33 -12.55
C LEU A 160 2.20 9.85 -12.52
N SER A 161 3.18 8.94 -12.47
CA SER A 161 4.61 9.24 -12.43
C SER A 161 5.04 10.01 -13.68
N ALA A 162 4.70 9.48 -14.86
CA ALA A 162 5.04 10.10 -16.13
C ALA A 162 4.47 11.53 -16.31
N HIS A 163 3.33 11.85 -15.68
CA HIS A 163 2.67 13.15 -15.86
C HIS A 163 2.95 14.15 -14.73
N ASN A 164 3.51 13.69 -13.60
CA ASN A 164 3.80 14.51 -12.42
C ASN A 164 5.27 14.48 -12.03
N GLU A 165 6.13 13.93 -12.89
CA GLU A 165 7.57 13.79 -12.68
C GLU A 165 7.87 13.08 -11.34
N LEU A 166 7.20 11.97 -11.02
CA LEU A 166 7.29 11.38 -9.66
C LEU A 166 8.57 10.56 -9.40
N ALA A 167 9.22 10.05 -10.45
CA ALA A 167 10.51 9.39 -10.35
C ALA A 167 11.26 9.53 -11.69
N ASP A 168 12.59 9.47 -11.63
CA ASP A 168 13.46 9.44 -12.80
C ASP A 168 13.89 7.98 -13.06
N GLY A 169 13.57 7.40 -14.22
CA GLY A 169 13.96 6.03 -14.58
C GLY A 169 12.83 5.19 -15.16
N ASP A 170 13.10 3.90 -15.42
CA ASP A 170 12.09 2.95 -15.90
C ASP A 170 11.12 2.57 -14.77
N ALA A 171 9.82 2.56 -15.07
CA ALA A 171 8.82 1.99 -14.17
C ALA A 171 9.08 0.48 -14.00
N HIS A 172 8.68 -0.12 -12.87
CA HIS A 172 8.81 -1.55 -12.54
C HIS A 172 10.15 -2.03 -12.00
N GLU A 173 10.88 -1.17 -11.30
CA GLU A 173 11.84 -1.60 -10.29
C GLU A 173 11.32 -1.09 -8.94
N ALA A 174 11.14 -1.97 -7.95
CA ALA A 174 10.54 -1.64 -6.66
C ALA A 174 11.04 -0.32 -6.04
N MET A 175 12.33 0.02 -6.17
CA MET A 175 12.84 1.29 -5.65
C MET A 175 12.23 2.52 -6.35
N HIS A 176 12.06 2.47 -7.67
CA HIS A 176 11.41 3.54 -8.42
C HIS A 176 9.94 3.71 -8.01
N ASP A 177 9.23 2.62 -7.75
CA ASP A 177 7.84 2.67 -7.29
C ASP A 177 7.73 3.22 -5.85
N VAL A 178 8.69 2.91 -4.98
CA VAL A 178 8.80 3.53 -3.64
C VAL A 178 9.06 5.03 -3.73
N GLU A 179 9.97 5.46 -4.60
CA GLU A 179 10.27 6.87 -4.83
C GLU A 179 9.07 7.63 -5.39
N ALA A 180 8.41 7.07 -6.41
CA ALA A 180 7.22 7.64 -7.01
C ALA A 180 6.08 7.76 -5.99
N THR A 181 5.89 6.74 -5.15
CA THR A 181 4.90 6.74 -4.06
C THR A 181 5.21 7.83 -3.03
N LEU A 182 6.48 7.96 -2.61
CA LEU A 182 6.91 9.00 -1.68
C LEU A 182 6.72 10.41 -2.26
N LYS A 183 7.10 10.63 -3.53
CA LYS A 183 6.93 11.93 -4.19
C LYS A 183 5.46 12.26 -4.40
N LEU A 184 4.62 11.29 -4.74
CA LEU A 184 3.16 11.46 -4.77
C LEU A 184 2.62 11.86 -3.39
N ALA A 185 3.01 11.15 -2.33
CA ALA A 185 2.63 11.48 -0.96
C ALA A 185 3.01 12.93 -0.60
N ARG A 186 4.21 13.40 -1.00
CA ARG A 186 4.63 14.80 -0.80
C ARG A 186 3.75 15.80 -1.55
N LEU A 187 3.34 15.50 -2.79
CA LEU A 187 2.43 16.36 -3.54
C LEU A 187 1.05 16.42 -2.87
N LEU A 188 0.49 15.26 -2.49
CA LEU A 188 -0.81 15.17 -1.83
C LEU A 188 -0.80 15.87 -0.46
N LYS A 189 0.28 15.72 0.33
CA LYS A 189 0.44 16.34 1.65
C LYS A 189 0.40 17.88 1.63
N LYS A 190 0.60 18.53 0.47
CA LYS A 190 0.39 19.99 0.33
C LYS A 190 -1.02 20.43 0.73
N GLU A 191 -2.02 19.57 0.55
CA GLU A 191 -3.38 19.76 1.06
C GLU A 191 -3.52 19.17 2.47
N GLN A 192 -2.88 19.83 3.44
CA GLN A 192 -2.66 19.29 4.80
C GLN A 192 -3.94 18.77 5.48
N LEU A 193 -5.05 19.51 5.43
CA LEU A 193 -6.31 19.10 6.07
C LEU A 193 -6.87 17.79 5.49
N MET A 194 -6.75 17.61 4.17
CA MET A 194 -7.22 16.39 3.52
C MET A 194 -6.28 15.21 3.82
N TRP A 195 -4.96 15.46 3.79
CA TRP A 195 -3.96 14.47 4.17
C TRP A 195 -4.20 13.94 5.59
N GLU A 196 -4.31 14.83 6.57
CA GLU A 196 -4.56 14.48 7.98
C GLU A 196 -5.89 13.76 8.16
N TYR A 197 -6.95 14.22 7.47
CA TYR A 197 -8.23 13.53 7.50
C TYR A 197 -8.09 12.08 7.02
N LEU A 198 -7.46 11.86 5.86
CA LEU A 198 -7.31 10.54 5.26
C LEU A 198 -6.36 9.63 6.04
N CYS A 199 -5.27 10.15 6.62
CA CYS A 199 -4.44 9.37 7.55
C CYS A 199 -5.26 8.81 8.71
N GLY A 200 -6.24 9.58 9.21
CA GLY A 200 -7.18 9.13 10.24
C GLY A 200 -8.08 7.96 9.83
N CYS A 201 -8.27 7.68 8.53
CA CYS A 201 -9.01 6.50 8.06
C CYS A 201 -8.23 5.20 8.26
N PHE A 202 -6.91 5.27 8.47
CA PHE A 202 -6.07 4.10 8.75
C PHE A 202 -5.86 3.87 10.25
N ASP A 203 -6.30 4.80 11.10
CA ASP A 203 -6.40 4.58 12.54
C ASP A 203 -7.80 4.04 12.88
N LYS A 204 -7.83 2.78 13.33
CA LYS A 204 -9.09 2.07 13.65
C LYS A 204 -9.97 2.83 14.65
N LYS A 205 -9.41 3.53 15.62
CA LYS A 205 -10.19 4.27 16.63
C LYS A 205 -10.80 5.52 16.02
N VAL A 206 -10.02 6.24 15.21
CA VAL A 206 -10.48 7.45 14.52
C VAL A 206 -11.55 7.10 13.49
N ASP A 207 -11.32 6.08 12.67
CA ASP A 207 -12.25 5.61 11.66
C ASP A 207 -13.59 5.15 12.29
N LEU A 208 -13.53 4.31 13.32
CA LEU A 208 -14.73 3.88 14.06
C LEU A 208 -15.49 5.06 14.69
N ALA A 209 -14.78 6.04 15.24
CA ALA A 209 -15.40 7.23 15.82
C ALA A 209 -16.09 8.11 14.77
N ARG A 210 -15.61 8.13 13.52
CA ARG A 210 -16.26 8.81 12.40
C ARG A 210 -17.48 8.03 11.92
N THR A 211 -17.36 6.72 11.76
CA THR A 211 -18.46 5.82 11.39
C THR A 211 -19.63 5.88 12.37
N ASN A 212 -19.36 5.96 13.68
CA ASN A 212 -20.40 6.09 14.69
C ASN A 212 -21.18 7.43 14.64
N LYS A 213 -20.68 8.43 13.90
CA LYS A 213 -21.34 9.74 13.72
C LYS A 213 -22.14 9.84 12.43
N LEU A 214 -22.18 8.79 11.62
CA LEU A 214 -22.94 8.76 10.38
C LEU A 214 -24.44 8.93 10.64
N SER A 215 -25.12 9.60 9.72
CA SER A 215 -26.57 9.78 9.75
C SER A 215 -27.30 8.45 9.56
N PHE A 216 -28.52 8.38 10.07
CA PHE A 216 -29.39 7.22 9.91
C PHE A 216 -30.46 7.47 8.85
N ILE A 217 -30.84 6.42 8.11
CA ILE A 217 -32.03 6.34 7.27
C ILE A 217 -33.07 5.46 7.99
N ASP A 218 -34.33 5.89 7.95
CA ASP A 218 -35.48 5.24 8.63
C ASP A 218 -35.26 4.97 10.14
N GLY A 219 -34.36 5.72 10.77
CA GLY A 219 -34.00 5.58 12.19
C GLY A 219 -33.23 4.31 12.55
N ASN A 220 -33.00 3.39 11.61
CA ASN A 220 -32.53 2.03 11.89
C ASN A 220 -31.18 1.71 11.23
N TYR A 221 -30.86 2.32 10.09
CA TYR A 221 -29.66 1.97 9.32
C TYR A 221 -28.77 3.19 9.16
N GLN A 222 -27.47 3.06 9.44
CA GLN A 222 -26.52 4.10 9.09
C GLN A 222 -26.42 4.21 7.57
N GLN A 223 -26.25 5.41 7.04
CA GLN A 223 -26.01 5.62 5.61
C GLN A 223 -24.69 6.36 5.41
N ALA A 224 -23.99 6.01 4.34
CA ALA A 224 -22.73 6.64 3.97
C ALA A 224 -22.54 6.68 2.45
N LEU A 225 -21.61 7.52 2.01
CA LEU A 225 -21.00 7.42 0.71
C LEU A 225 -19.73 6.57 0.87
N LEU A 226 -19.73 5.37 0.28
CA LEU A 226 -18.54 4.54 0.19
C LEU A 226 -17.69 5.01 -0.98
N VAL A 227 -16.40 5.23 -0.74
CA VAL A 227 -15.40 5.40 -1.80
C VAL A 227 -14.50 4.16 -1.78
N ASP A 228 -14.49 3.43 -2.89
CA ASP A 228 -13.74 2.18 -3.03
C ASP A 228 -13.19 2.04 -4.45
N SER A 229 -11.91 1.69 -4.54
CA SER A 229 -11.23 1.58 -5.83
C SER A 229 -11.78 0.46 -6.73
N GLY A 230 -12.34 -0.61 -6.14
CA GLY A 230 -12.94 -1.75 -6.81
C GLY A 230 -14.28 -1.43 -7.49
N LEU A 231 -14.94 -0.31 -7.13
CA LEU A 231 -16.11 0.19 -7.87
C LEU A 231 -15.76 0.70 -9.27
N GLY A 232 -14.49 1.08 -9.47
CA GLY A 232 -13.94 1.48 -10.75
C GLY A 232 -14.35 2.87 -11.24
N ALA A 233 -13.64 3.34 -12.27
CA ALA A 233 -13.82 4.68 -12.85
C ALA A 233 -15.23 4.93 -13.42
N ALA A 234 -15.89 3.88 -13.94
CA ALA A 234 -17.24 3.99 -14.50
C ALA A 234 -18.31 4.41 -13.46
N ARG A 235 -18.03 4.18 -12.16
CA ARG A 235 -18.88 4.61 -11.04
C ARG A 235 -18.25 5.75 -10.24
N PHE A 236 -17.24 6.42 -10.79
CA PHE A 236 -16.44 7.42 -10.05
C PHE A 236 -15.93 6.90 -8.70
N TYR A 237 -15.62 5.60 -8.62
CA TYR A 237 -15.13 4.95 -7.40
C TYR A 237 -16.03 5.11 -6.17
N GLN A 238 -17.32 5.42 -6.34
CA GLN A 238 -18.20 5.72 -5.21
C GLN A 238 -19.60 5.15 -5.36
N CYS A 239 -20.23 4.80 -4.23
CA CYS A 239 -21.63 4.40 -4.16
C CYS A 239 -22.25 4.75 -2.81
N GLN A 240 -23.57 4.91 -2.78
CA GLN A 240 -24.30 5.03 -1.52
C GLN A 240 -24.47 3.63 -0.90
N VAL A 241 -24.25 3.53 0.40
CA VAL A 241 -24.31 2.27 1.15
C VAL A 241 -25.10 2.43 2.46
N VAL A 242 -25.59 1.30 2.98
CA VAL A 242 -26.36 1.26 4.23
C VAL A 242 -25.77 0.24 5.18
N GLY A 243 -25.40 0.67 6.39
CA GLY A 243 -24.81 -0.19 7.40
C GLY A 243 -25.81 -1.23 7.91
N LEU A 244 -25.57 -2.51 7.60
CA LEU A 244 -26.38 -3.66 8.03
C LEU A 244 -25.92 -4.24 9.38
N GLY A 245 -24.77 -3.81 9.88
CA GLY A 245 -24.22 -4.22 11.17
C GLY A 245 -22.81 -4.81 11.08
N THR A 246 -22.43 -5.61 12.07
CA THR A 246 -21.09 -6.24 12.13
C THR A 246 -21.13 -7.65 11.56
N HIS A 247 -20.03 -8.08 10.96
CA HIS A 247 -19.89 -9.46 10.49
C HIS A 247 -19.89 -10.42 11.69
N HIS A 248 -20.63 -11.53 11.58
CA HIS A 248 -20.80 -12.49 12.69
C HIS A 248 -19.48 -13.14 13.16
N HIS A 249 -18.63 -13.60 12.22
CA HIS A 249 -17.35 -14.25 12.54
C HIS A 249 -16.14 -13.28 12.59
N TYR A 250 -16.04 -12.32 11.66
CA TYR A 250 -14.89 -11.42 11.55
C TYR A 250 -15.14 -10.09 12.27
N LYS A 251 -14.66 -9.98 13.51
CA LYS A 251 -14.86 -8.80 14.39
C LYS A 251 -14.36 -7.46 13.84
N ASN A 252 -13.50 -7.49 12.81
CA ASN A 252 -12.97 -6.29 12.16
C ASN A 252 -13.71 -5.93 10.87
N GLN A 253 -14.78 -6.64 10.52
CA GLN A 253 -15.58 -6.40 9.32
C GLN A 253 -16.98 -5.90 9.69
N SER A 254 -17.47 -4.96 8.91
CA SER A 254 -18.85 -4.47 8.95
C SER A 254 -19.50 -4.71 7.59
N LEU A 255 -20.82 -4.82 7.59
CA LEU A 255 -21.65 -5.04 6.42
C LEU A 255 -22.29 -3.71 6.04
N TRP A 256 -22.10 -3.29 4.80
CA TRP A 256 -22.55 -2.03 4.20
C TRP A 256 -23.24 -2.27 2.86
#